data_AF-A0A1A7WYT8-F1
#
_entry.id   AF-A0A1A7WYT8-F1
#
_cell.length_a   1.000
_cell.length_b   1.000
_cell.length_c   1.000
_cell.angle_alpha   90.00
_cell.angle_beta   90.00
_cell.angle_gamma   90.00
#
_symmetry.space_group_name_H-M   'P 1'
#
loop_
_entity.id
_entity.type
_entity.pdbx_description
1 polymer ?
#
loop_
_entity_poly.entity_id
_entity_poly.type
_entity_poly.pdbx_seq_one_letter_code
_entity_poly.pdbx_strand_id
1 'polypeptide(L)'
;MLSVLSYGRLVARAVLGGLSQTDGRDYSLISASYGFGKDFRKGILKKGMCYGDDACFIARHRSADVLGVADGVGGWRDYGVDPSQFSATLMKTCERLVKEGRFTPTNPVGILTSGYYELLQNKVPLLGSSTACIVVLDRRSHRLHTCNLGDSGFLVVRGGEVVHRSDEQQHYFNTPFQLSIAPPGAEGVVLSDSPEEADSSSFDVQLGDIILTATDGLFDNMPDYMILQELKKLKTSNYDSVLQTAQSIAKQAHDLAYDPNYMSPFAQFACDNGLNVRGGKPDDITVLLSIVAEYTD
;
A
#
# COMPACT_ATOMS: atom_id res chain seq x y z
N MET A 1 50.64 -31.67 -34.64
CA MET A 1 50.27 -30.90 -33.43
C MET A 1 49.07 -30.03 -33.77
N LEU A 2 47.87 -30.60 -33.70
CA LEU A 2 46.60 -29.92 -33.93
C LEU A 2 45.75 -30.21 -32.71
N SER A 3 45.86 -29.39 -31.69
CA SER A 3 45.01 -29.45 -30.50
C SER A 3 45.25 -28.20 -29.66
N VAL A 4 44.26 -27.81 -28.88
CA VAL A 4 44.22 -26.76 -27.85
C VAL A 4 43.60 -25.41 -28.24
N LEU A 5 43.78 -24.87 -29.45
CA LEU A 5 43.25 -23.51 -29.76
C LEU A 5 41.78 -23.44 -30.22
N SER A 6 41.18 -24.55 -30.68
CA SER A 6 39.78 -24.55 -31.16
C SER A 6 38.75 -24.74 -30.03
N TYR A 7 39.10 -25.49 -28.98
CA TYR A 7 38.19 -25.78 -27.87
C TYR A 7 38.01 -24.61 -26.88
N GLY A 8 38.97 -23.68 -26.82
CA GLY A 8 38.88 -22.50 -25.94
C GLY A 8 37.79 -21.50 -26.35
N ARG A 9 37.40 -21.45 -27.64
CA ARG A 9 36.36 -20.53 -28.12
C ARG A 9 34.93 -21.06 -27.99
N LEU A 10 34.76 -22.38 -27.93
CA LEU A 10 33.45 -23.01 -27.71
C LEU A 10 33.05 -23.01 -26.24
N VAL A 11 34.00 -23.19 -25.31
CA VAL A 11 33.71 -23.13 -23.87
C VAL A 11 33.47 -21.69 -23.39
N ALA A 12 34.16 -20.69 -23.97
CA ALA A 12 33.91 -19.29 -23.64
C ALA A 12 32.50 -18.81 -24.06
N ARG A 13 31.88 -19.40 -25.09
CA ARG A 13 30.51 -19.10 -25.50
C ARG A 13 29.44 -19.86 -24.70
N ALA A 14 29.78 -21.02 -24.14
CA ALA A 14 28.85 -21.79 -23.31
C ALA A 14 28.76 -21.26 -21.87
N VAL A 15 29.84 -20.70 -21.33
CA VAL A 15 29.85 -20.11 -19.97
C VAL A 15 29.21 -18.72 -19.92
N LEU A 16 29.11 -18.02 -21.07
CA LEU A 16 28.32 -16.78 -21.20
C LEU A 16 26.81 -17.05 -21.45
N GLY A 17 26.41 -18.32 -21.62
CA GLY A 17 25.01 -18.72 -21.82
C GLY A 17 24.20 -18.90 -20.53
N GLY A 18 24.79 -18.62 -19.37
CA GLY A 18 24.12 -18.65 -18.06
C GLY A 18 23.68 -17.28 -17.56
N LEU A 19 23.69 -16.26 -18.43
CA LEU A 19 23.03 -14.99 -18.13
C LEU A 19 21.54 -15.23 -18.34
N SER A 20 20.79 -15.16 -17.24
CA SER A 20 19.34 -14.93 -17.22
C SER A 20 18.93 -14.15 -18.47
N GLN A 21 18.02 -14.71 -19.27
CA GLN A 21 17.24 -13.90 -20.20
C GLN A 21 16.46 -12.91 -19.32
N THR A 22 17.08 -11.78 -18.99
CA THR A 22 16.36 -10.61 -18.52
C THR A 22 15.52 -10.20 -19.70
N ASP A 23 14.24 -10.53 -19.65
CA ASP A 23 13.24 -10.06 -20.58
C ASP A 23 13.48 -8.55 -20.77
N GLY A 24 13.90 -8.14 -21.97
CA GLY A 24 14.50 -6.82 -22.20
C GLY A 24 13.52 -5.65 -22.15
N ARG A 25 12.33 -5.86 -21.58
CA ARG A 25 11.26 -4.88 -21.47
C ARG A 25 11.06 -4.54 -20.00
N ASP A 26 11.15 -3.25 -19.70
CA ASP A 26 10.81 -2.71 -18.38
C ASP A 26 9.38 -3.11 -18.00
N TYR A 27 9.15 -3.35 -16.71
CA TYR A 27 7.80 -3.59 -16.19
C TYR A 27 7.11 -2.28 -15.82
N SER A 28 5.79 -2.31 -15.74
CA SER A 28 5.02 -1.18 -15.23
C SER A 28 3.72 -1.59 -14.57
N LEU A 29 3.11 -0.66 -13.84
CA LEU A 29 1.80 -0.89 -13.23
C LEU A 29 0.69 -0.22 -14.03
N ILE A 30 -0.37 -1.00 -14.27
CA ILE A 30 -1.71 -0.49 -14.62
C ILE A 30 -2.49 -0.43 -13.31
N SER A 31 -2.66 0.78 -12.77
CA SER A 31 -3.19 0.99 -11.42
C SER A 31 -4.49 1.79 -11.44
N ALA A 32 -5.43 1.43 -10.57
CA ALA A 32 -6.61 2.23 -10.27
C ALA A 32 -6.86 2.29 -8.76
N SER A 33 -7.54 3.35 -8.31
CA SER A 33 -7.93 3.53 -6.92
C SER A 33 -9.44 3.64 -6.78
N TYR A 34 -9.97 3.16 -5.66
CA TYR A 34 -11.35 3.40 -5.27
C TYR A 34 -11.52 3.29 -3.76
N GLY A 35 -12.50 3.99 -3.20
CA GLY A 35 -12.72 4.01 -1.77
C GLY A 35 -13.95 4.80 -1.36
N PHE A 36 -14.24 4.77 -0.05
CA PHE A 36 -15.35 5.46 0.59
C PHE A 36 -14.92 5.98 1.95
N GLY A 37 -15.50 7.10 2.37
CA GLY A 37 -15.45 7.48 3.77
C GLY A 37 -16.54 6.75 4.57
N LYS A 38 -16.26 6.41 5.82
CA LYS A 38 -17.16 5.79 6.80
C LYS A 38 -18.49 6.52 6.86
N ASP A 39 -18.45 7.84 7.07
CA ASP A 39 -19.64 8.67 7.14
C ASP A 39 -20.07 9.15 5.76
N PHE A 40 -21.00 8.43 5.13
CA PHE A 40 -21.59 8.80 3.82
C PHE A 40 -22.40 10.13 3.83
N ARG A 41 -22.34 10.95 4.90
CA ARG A 41 -23.15 12.18 5.05
C ARG A 41 -22.35 13.47 4.91
N LYS A 42 -22.66 14.17 3.80
CA LYS A 42 -22.70 15.63 3.58
C LYS A 42 -21.56 16.46 4.19
N GLY A 43 -20.49 16.66 3.43
CA GLY A 43 -19.59 17.78 3.66
C GLY A 43 -18.32 17.70 2.84
N ILE A 44 -18.36 18.26 1.63
CA ILE A 44 -17.22 18.43 0.71
C ILE A 44 -16.71 17.08 0.16
N LEU A 45 -17.01 16.82 -1.12
CA LEU A 45 -16.18 15.91 -1.92
C LEU A 45 -14.74 16.42 -1.81
N LYS A 46 -13.90 15.77 -1.00
CA LYS A 46 -12.47 16.07 -0.98
C LYS A 46 -11.96 15.78 -2.39
N LYS A 47 -11.51 16.83 -3.05
CA LYS A 47 -11.01 16.77 -4.42
C LYS A 47 -9.64 16.06 -4.36
N GLY A 48 -9.57 14.83 -4.84
CA GLY A 48 -8.31 14.06 -4.86
C GLY A 48 -8.51 12.60 -4.49
N MET A 49 -7.40 11.90 -4.25
CA MET A 49 -7.34 10.50 -3.83
C MET A 49 -7.48 10.38 -2.30
N CYS A 50 -8.56 10.93 -1.73
CA CYS A 50 -8.85 10.88 -0.29
C CYS A 50 -10.28 10.38 -0.04
N TYR A 51 -10.45 9.49 0.93
CA TYR A 51 -11.68 8.77 1.20
C TYR A 51 -11.98 8.80 2.71
N GLY A 52 -12.65 9.85 3.19
CA GLY A 52 -12.82 10.07 4.63
C GLY A 52 -11.55 10.64 5.28
N ASP A 53 -11.01 9.92 6.26
CA ASP A 53 -9.71 10.12 6.91
C ASP A 53 -8.57 9.39 6.19
N ASP A 54 -8.87 8.48 5.25
CA ASP A 54 -7.88 7.86 4.37
C ASP A 54 -7.38 8.81 3.27
N ALA A 55 -6.14 8.56 2.86
CA ALA A 55 -5.56 9.12 1.64
C ALA A 55 -4.70 8.09 0.89
N CYS A 56 -4.55 8.30 -0.41
CA CYS A 56 -3.65 7.51 -1.24
C CYS A 56 -3.03 8.33 -2.38
N PHE A 57 -2.04 7.76 -3.04
CA PHE A 57 -1.50 8.29 -4.29
C PHE A 57 -1.04 7.19 -5.24
N ILE A 58 -1.03 7.52 -6.54
CA ILE A 58 -0.40 6.74 -7.60
C ILE A 58 0.53 7.68 -8.35
N ALA A 59 1.83 7.43 -8.31
CA ALA A 59 2.85 8.25 -8.95
C ALA A 59 3.68 7.42 -9.93
N ARG A 60 4.01 8.03 -11.07
CA ARG A 60 4.84 7.44 -12.12
C ARG A 60 6.09 8.29 -12.28
N HIS A 61 7.25 7.66 -12.16
CA HIS A 61 8.54 8.26 -12.45
C HIS A 61 9.28 7.39 -13.48
N ARG A 62 10.31 7.95 -14.13
CA ARG A 62 11.04 7.31 -15.25
C ARG A 62 11.48 5.87 -14.99
N SER A 63 11.85 5.56 -13.75
CA SER A 63 12.41 4.27 -13.33
C SER A 63 11.48 3.45 -12.43
N ALA A 64 10.34 3.99 -12.01
CA ALA A 64 9.49 3.31 -11.03
C ALA A 64 8.03 3.76 -11.08
N ASP A 65 7.13 2.83 -10.75
CA ASP A 65 5.76 3.13 -10.37
C ASP A 65 5.65 3.03 -8.84
N VAL A 66 5.03 4.03 -8.21
CA VAL A 66 4.91 4.12 -6.76
C VAL A 66 3.46 4.31 -6.36
N LEU A 67 3.03 3.52 -5.39
CA LEU A 67 1.70 3.56 -4.78
C LEU A 67 1.89 3.86 -3.30
N GLY A 68 0.93 4.57 -2.71
CA GLY A 68 0.88 4.68 -1.26
C GLY A 68 -0.53 4.87 -0.74
N VAL A 69 -0.80 4.32 0.45
CA VAL A 69 -2.02 4.53 1.23
C VAL A 69 -1.63 4.95 2.65
N ALA A 70 -2.49 5.73 3.30
CA ALA A 70 -2.38 6.09 4.69
C ALA A 70 -3.78 6.26 5.28
N ASP A 71 -4.00 5.67 6.45
CA ASP A 71 -5.21 5.86 7.25
C ASP A 71 -4.92 6.84 8.40
N GLY A 72 -5.69 7.92 8.46
CA GLY A 72 -5.59 8.94 9.50
C GLY A 72 -6.32 8.52 10.76
N VAL A 73 -5.61 8.47 11.90
CA VAL A 73 -6.16 7.91 13.15
C VAL A 73 -7.35 8.72 13.65
N GLY A 74 -8.54 8.12 13.63
CA GLY A 74 -9.82 8.78 13.92
C GLY A 74 -9.93 9.44 15.31
N GLY A 75 -9.16 8.97 16.30
CA GLY A 75 -9.19 9.46 17.68
C GLY A 75 -8.81 10.95 17.83
N TRP A 76 -8.11 11.53 16.86
CA TRP A 76 -7.78 12.96 16.85
C TRP A 76 -9.02 13.88 16.79
N ARG A 77 -10.14 13.36 16.27
CA ARG A 77 -11.39 14.08 16.17
C ARG A 77 -11.93 14.53 17.53
N ASP A 78 -11.69 13.75 18.59
CA ASP A 78 -12.09 14.09 19.96
C ASP A 78 -11.32 15.31 20.52
N TYR A 79 -10.18 15.63 19.91
CA TYR A 79 -9.35 16.79 20.23
C TYR A 79 -9.58 17.97 19.27
N GLY A 80 -10.58 17.88 18.39
CA GLY A 80 -10.88 18.91 17.38
C GLY A 80 -9.86 18.95 16.23
N VAL A 81 -9.05 17.91 16.07
CA VAL A 81 -8.09 17.76 14.98
C VAL A 81 -8.72 16.86 13.90
N ASP A 82 -8.66 17.30 12.64
CA ASP A 82 -9.19 16.56 11.49
C ASP A 82 -8.16 15.50 11.02
N PRO A 83 -8.40 14.19 11.26
CA PRO A 83 -7.40 13.14 11.00
C PRO A 83 -6.96 13.08 9.55
N SER A 84 -7.89 13.36 8.63
CA SER A 84 -7.63 13.35 7.20
C SER A 84 -6.57 14.34 6.72
N GLN A 85 -6.30 15.41 7.48
CA GLN A 85 -5.32 16.39 7.05
C GLN A 85 -3.91 15.81 7.10
N PHE A 86 -3.64 14.96 8.10
CA PHE A 86 -2.35 14.30 8.27
C PHE A 86 -2.08 13.33 7.13
N SER A 87 -2.96 12.33 6.95
CA SER A 87 -2.84 11.31 5.91
C SER A 87 -2.78 11.93 4.51
N ALA A 88 -3.66 12.89 4.19
CA ALA A 88 -3.69 13.54 2.88
C ALA A 88 -2.42 14.34 2.60
N THR A 89 -1.89 15.06 3.59
CA THR A 89 -0.65 15.83 3.41
C THR A 89 0.55 14.90 3.27
N LEU A 90 0.61 13.82 4.05
CA LEU A 90 1.68 12.82 3.96
C LEU A 90 1.72 12.19 2.56
N MET A 91 0.58 11.69 2.06
CA MET A 91 0.48 11.05 0.75
C MET A 91 0.79 12.03 -0.39
N LYS A 92 0.30 13.26 -0.32
CA LYS A 92 0.60 14.31 -1.31
C LYS A 92 2.09 14.68 -1.32
N THR A 93 2.73 14.73 -0.17
CA THR A 93 4.17 14.99 -0.07
C THR A 93 4.98 13.82 -0.67
N CYS A 94 4.63 12.57 -0.34
CA CYS A 94 5.25 11.39 -0.94
C CYS A 94 5.10 11.36 -2.47
N GLU A 95 3.89 11.62 -2.97
CA GLU A 95 3.60 11.72 -4.41
C GLU A 95 4.51 12.76 -5.09
N ARG A 96 4.65 13.94 -4.48
CA ARG A 96 5.49 15.02 -4.98
C ARG A 96 6.97 14.62 -5.00
N LEU A 97 7.48 14.00 -3.94
CA LEU A 97 8.86 13.51 -3.88
C LEU A 97 9.15 12.51 -5.01
N VAL A 98 8.21 11.59 -5.29
CA VAL A 98 8.33 10.64 -6.40
C VAL A 98 8.34 11.34 -7.75
N LYS A 99 7.38 12.25 -7.99
CA LYS A 99 7.28 12.99 -9.26
C LYS A 99 8.51 13.87 -9.54
N GLU A 100 9.11 14.43 -8.50
CA GLU A 100 10.34 15.22 -8.60
C GLU A 100 11.62 14.36 -8.68
N GLY A 101 11.51 13.03 -8.58
CA GLY A 101 12.67 12.13 -8.60
C GLY A 101 13.52 12.19 -7.33
N ARG A 102 12.97 12.69 -6.22
CA ARG A 102 13.63 12.79 -4.91
C ARG A 102 13.42 11.51 -4.09
N PHE A 103 13.69 10.37 -4.69
CA PHE A 103 13.57 9.07 -4.03
C PHE A 103 14.52 8.05 -4.66
N THR A 104 14.75 6.95 -3.94
CA THR A 104 15.47 5.79 -4.46
C THR A 104 14.49 4.61 -4.55
N PRO A 105 14.29 3.98 -5.73
CA PRO A 105 13.29 2.93 -5.89
C PRO A 105 13.44 1.76 -4.90
N THR A 106 14.69 1.42 -4.55
CA THR A 106 15.00 0.33 -3.61
C THR A 106 14.82 0.71 -2.14
N ASN A 107 14.44 1.95 -1.83
CA ASN A 107 14.28 2.46 -0.46
C ASN A 107 12.94 3.21 -0.26
N PRO A 108 11.79 2.50 -0.18
CA PRO A 108 10.48 3.08 0.14
C PRO A 108 10.44 3.79 1.49
N VAL A 109 11.16 3.28 2.50
CA VAL A 109 11.30 3.93 3.82
C VAL A 109 11.85 5.35 3.66
N GLY A 110 12.78 5.57 2.73
CA GLY A 110 13.30 6.90 2.43
C GLY A 110 12.24 7.87 1.91
N ILE A 111 11.22 7.39 1.17
CA ILE A 111 10.07 8.21 0.73
C ILE A 111 9.24 8.61 1.95
N LEU A 112 8.88 7.63 2.79
CA LEU A 112 8.08 7.85 4.00
C LEU A 112 8.79 8.81 4.97
N THR A 113 10.07 8.58 5.23
CA THR A 113 10.92 9.39 6.12
C THR A 113 11.00 10.83 5.64
N SER A 114 11.33 11.02 4.36
CA SER A 114 11.43 12.37 3.78
C SER A 114 10.08 13.09 3.79
N GLY A 115 8.99 12.36 3.50
CA GLY A 115 7.64 12.89 3.57
C GLY A 115 7.27 13.35 4.97
N TYR A 116 7.45 12.49 5.97
CA TYR A 116 7.15 12.79 7.37
C TYR A 116 7.97 13.95 7.92
N TYR A 117 9.28 13.99 7.65
CA TYR A 117 10.14 15.07 8.12
C TYR A 117 9.84 16.42 7.47
N GLU A 118 9.34 16.45 6.23
CA GLU A 118 8.82 17.69 5.66
C GLU A 118 7.54 18.17 6.39
N LEU A 119 6.65 17.26 6.79
CA LEU A 119 5.47 17.60 7.58
C LEU A 119 5.84 18.23 8.94
N LEU A 120 6.87 17.69 9.62
CA LEU A 120 7.39 18.24 10.89
C LEU A 120 7.91 19.68 10.76
N GLN A 121 8.37 20.07 9.57
CA GLN A 121 8.95 21.39 9.32
C GLN A 121 7.92 22.43 8.85
N ASN A 122 6.64 22.05 8.77
CA ASN A 122 5.58 22.98 8.39
C ASN A 122 5.44 24.12 9.41
N LYS A 123 5.30 25.35 8.90
CA LYS A 123 5.15 26.55 9.75
C LYS A 123 3.93 26.50 10.67
N VAL A 124 2.87 25.85 10.19
CA VAL A 124 1.68 25.55 10.97
C VAL A 124 1.73 24.04 11.24
N PRO A 125 1.89 23.62 12.51
CA PRO A 125 1.95 22.20 12.86
C PRO A 125 0.70 21.47 12.37
N LEU A 126 0.92 20.42 11.58
CA LEU A 126 -0.15 19.54 11.11
C LEU A 126 -0.37 18.46 12.15
N LEU A 127 -1.12 18.81 13.21
CA LEU A 127 -1.44 17.88 14.28
C LEU A 127 -2.22 16.69 13.72
N GLY A 128 -1.96 15.50 14.26
CA GLY A 128 -2.58 14.27 13.78
C GLY A 128 -1.61 13.11 13.77
N SER A 129 -2.11 11.97 13.34
CA SER A 129 -1.30 10.79 13.06
C SER A 129 -1.92 9.95 11.95
N SER A 130 -1.10 9.10 11.33
CA SER A 130 -1.57 8.12 10.37
C SER A 130 -0.67 6.89 10.31
N THR A 131 -1.24 5.78 9.85
CA THR A 131 -0.49 4.67 9.28
C THR A 131 0.08 5.07 7.91
N ALA A 132 0.95 4.24 7.33
CA ALA A 132 1.41 4.42 5.95
C ALA A 132 1.93 3.12 5.33
N CYS A 133 1.46 2.79 4.14
CA CYS A 133 2.02 1.72 3.31
C CYS A 133 2.46 2.28 1.96
N ILE A 134 3.72 2.07 1.57
CA ILE A 134 4.29 2.48 0.28
C ILE A 134 4.77 1.25 -0.48
N VAL A 135 4.40 1.15 -1.75
CA VAL A 135 4.80 0.08 -2.67
C VAL A 135 5.46 0.69 -3.91
N VAL A 136 6.69 0.24 -4.21
CA VAL A 136 7.49 0.72 -5.33
C VAL A 136 7.81 -0.44 -6.27
N LEU A 137 7.36 -0.36 -7.53
CA LEU A 137 7.85 -1.21 -8.60
C LEU A 137 9.09 -0.56 -9.23
N ASP A 138 10.26 -1.16 -9.00
CA ASP A 138 11.45 -0.84 -9.78
C ASP A 138 11.36 -1.52 -11.14
N ARG A 139 11.20 -0.70 -12.17
CA ARG A 139 10.94 -1.17 -13.53
C ARG A 139 12.10 -1.91 -14.17
N ARG A 140 13.33 -1.68 -13.70
CA ARG A 140 14.53 -2.26 -14.29
C ARG A 140 14.93 -3.55 -13.61
N SER A 141 14.79 -3.61 -12.29
CA SER A 141 15.10 -4.82 -11.53
C SER A 141 13.94 -5.81 -11.52
N HIS A 142 12.73 -5.40 -11.93
CA HIS A 142 11.51 -6.20 -11.88
C HIS A 142 11.18 -6.64 -10.45
N ARG A 143 11.46 -5.76 -9.49
CA ARG A 143 11.25 -6.01 -8.06
C ARG A 143 10.25 -5.03 -7.50
N LEU A 144 9.45 -5.54 -6.57
CA LEU A 144 8.75 -4.69 -5.62
C LEU A 144 9.65 -4.42 -4.42
N HIS A 145 9.59 -3.18 -3.95
CA HIS A 145 10.11 -2.74 -2.67
C HIS A 145 8.96 -2.11 -1.90
N THR A 146 8.77 -2.52 -0.65
CA THR A 146 7.65 -2.04 0.16
C THR A 146 8.14 -1.54 1.51
N CYS A 147 7.39 -0.61 2.10
CA CYS A 147 7.43 -0.35 3.54
C CYS A 147 6.00 -0.18 4.07
N ASN A 148 5.69 -0.81 5.19
CA ASN A 148 4.41 -0.69 5.89
C ASN A 148 4.65 -0.23 7.32
N LEU A 149 3.95 0.81 7.76
CA LEU A 149 3.91 1.28 9.13
C LEU A 149 2.44 1.30 9.59
N GLY A 150 2.09 0.39 10.51
CA GLY A 150 0.73 0.22 11.01
C GLY A 150 -0.01 -0.99 10.42
N ASP A 151 -1.33 -0.90 10.33
CA ASP A 151 -2.26 -1.96 9.89
C ASP A 151 -2.97 -1.67 8.56
N SER A 152 -2.54 -0.62 7.84
CA SER A 152 -2.61 -0.65 6.38
C SER A 152 -1.75 -1.80 5.83
N GLY A 153 -1.81 -2.05 4.52
CA GLY A 153 -0.97 -3.10 3.95
C GLY A 153 -1.13 -3.36 2.48
N PHE A 154 -0.51 -4.46 2.04
CA PHE A 154 -0.59 -4.94 0.67
C PHE A 154 -0.61 -6.46 0.58
N LEU A 155 -1.07 -6.93 -0.58
CA LEU A 155 -1.17 -8.33 -0.98
C LEU A 155 -0.68 -8.44 -2.42
N VAL A 156 0.12 -9.47 -2.71
CA VAL A 156 0.50 -9.82 -4.08
C VAL A 156 -0.07 -11.19 -4.43
N VAL A 157 -0.80 -11.24 -5.53
CA VAL A 157 -1.49 -12.42 -6.03
C VAL A 157 -0.88 -12.85 -7.35
N ARG A 158 -0.49 -14.12 -7.42
CA ARG A 158 0.07 -14.77 -8.62
C ARG A 158 -0.67 -16.07 -8.86
N GLY A 159 -1.19 -16.24 -10.08
CA GLY A 159 -1.91 -17.47 -10.44
C GLY A 159 -3.16 -17.76 -9.58
N GLY A 160 -3.75 -16.72 -8.97
CA GLY A 160 -4.92 -16.85 -8.10
C GLY A 160 -4.61 -17.17 -6.63
N GLU A 161 -3.34 -17.21 -6.24
CA GLU A 161 -2.88 -17.47 -4.87
C GLU A 161 -2.10 -16.25 -4.32
N VAL A 162 -2.19 -16.04 -3.02
CA VAL A 162 -1.40 -15.02 -2.32
C VAL A 162 0.05 -15.50 -2.23
N VAL A 163 0.98 -14.77 -2.86
CA VAL A 163 2.41 -15.08 -2.81
C VAL A 163 3.17 -14.20 -1.82
N HIS A 164 2.66 -13.00 -1.53
CA HIS A 164 3.18 -12.11 -0.50
C HIS A 164 2.04 -11.33 0.15
N ARG A 165 2.18 -11.07 1.45
CA ARG A 165 1.30 -10.23 2.27
C ARG A 165 2.17 -9.44 3.23
N SER A 166 1.84 -8.16 3.47
CA SER A 166 2.45 -7.39 4.55
C SER A 166 2.02 -7.89 5.92
N ASP A 167 2.92 -7.82 6.89
CA ASP A 167 2.57 -8.00 8.28
C ASP A 167 2.01 -6.68 8.86
N GLU A 168 0.95 -6.79 9.66
CA GLU A 168 0.37 -5.66 10.39
C GLU A 168 1.23 -5.33 11.61
N GLN A 169 1.43 -4.04 11.89
CA GLN A 169 2.20 -3.56 13.04
C GLN A 169 1.28 -2.86 14.05
N GLN A 170 1.12 -3.44 15.23
CA GLN A 170 0.31 -2.90 16.31
C GLN A 170 1.05 -2.96 17.65
N HIS A 171 0.85 -1.93 18.48
CA HIS A 171 1.36 -1.90 19.87
C HIS A 171 0.54 -2.81 20.79
N TYR A 172 -0.76 -2.85 20.54
CA TYR A 172 -1.76 -3.70 21.16
C TYR A 172 -2.99 -3.76 20.23
N PHE A 173 -3.93 -4.66 20.52
CA PHE A 173 -5.12 -4.87 19.68
C PHE A 173 -5.77 -3.55 19.24
N ASN A 174 -5.91 -3.38 17.92
CA ASN A 174 -6.54 -2.20 17.30
C ASN A 174 -5.86 -0.87 17.70
N THR A 175 -4.53 -0.89 17.87
CA THR A 175 -3.71 0.31 18.04
C THR A 175 -2.45 0.19 17.20
N PRO A 176 -2.50 0.70 15.95
CA PRO A 176 -1.40 0.55 15.01
C PRO A 176 -0.21 1.42 15.38
N PHE A 177 0.94 0.99 14.85
CA PHE A 177 2.08 1.87 14.68
C PHE A 177 1.68 3.05 13.79
N GLN A 178 2.13 4.24 14.15
CA GLN A 178 1.67 5.48 13.51
C GLN A 178 2.71 6.59 13.59
N LEU A 179 2.82 7.34 12.49
CA LEU A 179 3.54 8.61 12.48
C LEU A 179 2.65 9.69 13.10
N SER A 180 3.20 10.54 13.95
CA SER A 180 2.40 11.50 14.70
C SER A 180 3.08 12.84 14.91
N ILE A 181 2.32 13.92 14.75
CA ILE A 181 2.73 15.26 15.18
C ILE A 181 1.86 15.65 16.38
N ALA A 182 2.46 15.59 17.56
CA ALA A 182 1.78 15.92 18.81
C ALA A 182 1.62 17.43 18.99
N PRO A 183 0.57 17.88 19.70
CA PRO A 183 0.49 19.25 20.20
C PRO A 183 1.70 19.60 21.07
N PRO A 184 2.15 20.87 21.09
CA PRO A 184 3.22 21.30 21.99
C PRO A 184 2.94 20.92 23.44
N GLY A 185 3.89 20.25 24.10
CA GLY A 185 3.76 19.79 25.48
C GLY A 185 3.00 18.48 25.70
N ALA A 186 2.54 17.82 24.63
CA ALA A 186 1.99 16.45 24.66
C ALA A 186 3.00 15.39 24.15
N GLU A 187 4.26 15.77 24.02
CA GLU A 187 5.37 14.89 23.62
C GLU A 187 5.49 13.71 24.61
N GLY A 188 5.54 12.49 24.09
CA GLY A 188 5.60 11.26 24.89
C GLY A 188 4.26 10.80 25.48
N VAL A 189 3.17 11.55 25.28
CA VAL A 189 1.80 11.13 25.63
C VAL A 189 1.08 10.55 24.42
N VAL A 190 1.37 11.08 23.23
CA VAL A 190 0.87 10.58 21.95
C VAL A 190 1.83 9.53 21.41
N LEU A 191 1.30 8.39 20.96
CA LEU A 191 2.08 7.38 20.25
C LEU A 191 2.69 8.01 19.00
N SER A 192 3.99 7.83 18.79
CA SER A 192 4.72 8.39 17.65
C SER A 192 5.89 7.48 17.35
N ASP A 193 5.74 6.70 16.29
CA ASP A 193 6.74 5.73 15.83
C ASP A 193 7.67 6.37 14.80
N SER A 194 8.87 5.84 14.67
CA SER A 194 9.84 6.29 13.67
C SER A 194 9.49 5.69 12.30
N PRO A 195 9.61 6.45 11.18
CA PRO A 195 9.50 5.87 9.84
C PRO A 195 10.42 4.66 9.60
N GLU A 196 11.56 4.61 10.27
CA GLU A 196 12.55 3.54 10.22
C GLU A 196 12.07 2.23 10.87
N GLU A 197 11.00 2.26 11.66
CA GLU A 197 10.36 1.08 12.25
C GLU A 197 9.36 0.40 11.28
N ALA A 198 9.14 0.99 10.10
CA ALA A 198 8.28 0.40 9.08
C ALA A 198 8.82 -0.96 8.61
N ASP A 199 7.95 -1.98 8.63
CA ASP A 199 8.29 -3.28 8.09
C ASP A 199 8.56 -3.17 6.58
N SER A 200 9.69 -3.72 6.14
CA SER A 200 10.21 -3.51 4.79
C SER A 200 10.49 -4.82 4.10
N SER A 201 10.00 -4.96 2.88
CA SER A 201 10.16 -6.19 2.09
C SER A 201 10.61 -5.91 0.67
N SER A 202 11.24 -6.90 0.02
CA SER A 202 11.52 -6.85 -1.41
C SER A 202 11.50 -8.23 -2.03
N PHE A 203 10.85 -8.35 -3.18
CA PHE A 203 10.67 -9.61 -3.89
C PHE A 203 10.49 -9.37 -5.40
N ASP A 204 10.76 -10.41 -6.19
CA ASP A 204 10.66 -10.35 -7.65
C ASP A 204 9.19 -10.51 -8.09
N VAL A 205 8.78 -9.70 -9.07
CA VAL A 205 7.45 -9.78 -9.68
C VAL A 205 7.48 -10.41 -11.06
N GLN A 206 6.32 -10.91 -11.50
CA GLN A 206 6.07 -11.48 -12.81
C GLN A 206 4.97 -10.70 -13.52
N LEU A 207 4.99 -10.72 -14.85
CA LEU A 207 3.87 -10.19 -15.66
C LEU A 207 2.57 -10.87 -15.25
N GLY A 208 1.53 -10.06 -15.05
CA GLY A 208 0.21 -10.52 -14.59
C GLY A 208 0.08 -10.65 -13.08
N ASP A 209 1.14 -10.44 -12.29
CA ASP A 209 1.00 -10.31 -10.83
C ASP A 209 0.05 -9.16 -10.51
N ILE A 210 -0.85 -9.40 -9.56
CA ILE A 210 -1.81 -8.41 -9.08
C ILE A 210 -1.32 -7.92 -7.71
N ILE A 211 -1.19 -6.61 -7.56
CA ILE A 211 -0.90 -5.97 -6.28
C ILE A 211 -2.18 -5.28 -5.80
N LEU A 212 -2.63 -5.64 -4.62
CA LEU A 212 -3.65 -4.91 -3.88
C LEU A 212 -2.96 -4.18 -2.73
N THR A 213 -3.16 -2.87 -2.61
CA THR A 213 -2.68 -2.05 -1.48
C THR A 213 -3.89 -1.35 -0.89
N ALA A 214 -4.09 -1.44 0.42
CA ALA A 214 -5.31 -0.96 1.05
C ALA A 214 -5.09 -0.54 2.50
N THR A 215 -6.05 0.22 3.03
CA THR A 215 -6.16 0.54 4.45
C THR A 215 -6.85 -0.59 5.22
N ASP A 216 -6.78 -0.53 6.54
CA ASP A 216 -7.33 -1.53 7.47
C ASP A 216 -8.84 -1.75 7.26
N GLY A 217 -9.60 -0.71 6.88
CA GLY A 217 -11.03 -0.83 6.59
C GLY A 217 -11.39 -1.91 5.56
N LEU A 218 -10.46 -2.27 4.66
CA LEU A 218 -10.60 -3.48 3.84
C LEU A 218 -10.29 -4.75 4.64
N PHE A 219 -9.09 -4.84 5.20
CA PHE A 219 -8.55 -6.08 5.79
C PHE A 219 -9.32 -6.52 7.04
N ASP A 220 -9.84 -5.58 7.81
CA ASP A 220 -10.68 -5.82 8.98
C ASP A 220 -12.04 -6.43 8.62
N ASN A 221 -12.49 -6.26 7.39
CA ASN A 221 -13.81 -6.66 6.93
C ASN A 221 -13.78 -7.81 5.91
N MET A 222 -12.68 -8.00 5.19
CA MET A 222 -12.65 -8.93 4.07
C MET A 222 -11.44 -9.87 4.14
N PRO A 223 -11.63 -11.17 4.43
CA PRO A 223 -10.54 -12.13 4.48
C PRO A 223 -10.01 -12.45 3.08
N ASP A 224 -8.78 -12.94 3.01
CA ASP A 224 -8.06 -13.18 1.76
C ASP A 224 -8.84 -14.01 0.74
N TYR A 225 -9.56 -15.05 1.18
CA TYR A 225 -10.34 -15.87 0.26
C TYR A 225 -11.46 -15.08 -0.45
N MET A 226 -12.06 -14.07 0.20
CA MET A 226 -13.05 -13.19 -0.43
C MET A 226 -12.37 -12.22 -1.39
N ILE A 227 -11.22 -11.66 -1.01
CA ILE A 227 -10.39 -10.82 -1.90
C ILE A 227 -10.04 -11.59 -3.18
N LEU A 228 -9.55 -12.81 -3.06
CA LEU A 228 -9.24 -13.67 -4.20
C LEU A 228 -10.47 -13.97 -5.07
N GLN A 229 -11.67 -14.09 -4.49
CA GLN A 229 -12.91 -14.28 -5.26
C GLN A 229 -13.25 -13.06 -6.11
N GLU A 230 -13.06 -11.85 -5.58
CA GLU A 230 -13.25 -10.62 -6.35
C GLU A 230 -12.18 -10.47 -7.45
N LEU A 231 -10.91 -10.77 -7.13
CA LEU A 231 -9.81 -10.70 -8.10
C LEU A 231 -9.98 -11.67 -9.27
N LYS A 232 -10.66 -12.82 -9.08
CA LYS A 232 -11.01 -13.73 -10.17
C LYS A 232 -11.93 -13.12 -11.23
N LYS A 233 -12.63 -12.01 -10.91
CA LYS A 233 -13.48 -11.29 -11.86
C LYS A 233 -12.68 -10.40 -12.82
N LEU A 234 -11.40 -10.17 -12.55
CA LEU A 234 -10.49 -9.40 -13.39
C LEU A 234 -10.16 -10.18 -14.68
N LYS A 235 -10.81 -9.82 -15.78
CA LYS A 235 -10.69 -10.57 -17.06
C LYS A 235 -9.61 -10.04 -17.99
N THR A 236 -9.30 -8.75 -17.90
CA THR A 236 -8.41 -8.07 -18.84
C THR A 236 -7.48 -7.13 -18.10
N SER A 237 -6.22 -7.07 -18.52
CA SER A 237 -5.21 -6.18 -17.97
C SER A 237 -5.33 -4.76 -18.56
N ASN A 238 -6.48 -4.12 -18.38
CA ASN A 238 -6.72 -2.72 -18.76
C ASN A 238 -7.26 -1.93 -17.58
N TYR A 239 -7.14 -0.60 -17.66
CA TYR A 239 -7.51 0.31 -16.58
C TYR A 239 -8.97 0.13 -16.13
N ASP A 240 -9.93 0.02 -17.05
CA ASP A 240 -11.35 -0.08 -16.71
C ASP A 240 -11.67 -1.36 -15.93
N SER A 241 -11.08 -2.49 -16.31
CA SER A 241 -11.25 -3.76 -15.60
C SER A 241 -10.60 -3.71 -14.22
N VAL A 242 -9.42 -3.07 -14.09
CA VAL A 242 -8.76 -2.86 -12.79
C VAL A 242 -9.61 -1.98 -11.88
N LEU A 243 -10.12 -0.86 -12.39
CA LEU A 243 -10.99 0.05 -11.66
C LEU A 243 -12.30 -0.62 -11.23
N GLN A 244 -12.97 -1.35 -12.12
CA GLN A 244 -14.20 -2.07 -11.78
C GLN A 244 -13.98 -3.13 -10.70
N THR A 245 -12.83 -3.80 -10.72
CA THR A 245 -12.49 -4.81 -9.70
C THR A 245 -12.17 -4.14 -8.36
N ALA A 246 -11.39 -3.05 -8.34
CA ALA A 246 -11.15 -2.26 -7.13
C ALA A 246 -12.46 -1.73 -6.52
N GLN A 247 -13.40 -1.27 -7.36
CA GLN A 247 -14.73 -0.86 -6.95
C GLN A 247 -15.53 -2.00 -6.34
N SER A 248 -15.48 -3.20 -6.93
CA SER A 248 -16.19 -4.37 -6.44
C SER A 248 -15.68 -4.80 -5.06
N ILE A 249 -14.35 -4.84 -4.88
CA ILE A 249 -13.69 -5.15 -3.61
C ILE A 249 -14.10 -4.15 -2.53
N ALA A 250 -13.93 -2.85 -2.78
CA ALA A 250 -14.26 -1.83 -1.80
C ALA A 250 -15.74 -1.86 -1.41
N LYS A 251 -16.65 -2.09 -2.38
CA LYS A 251 -18.10 -2.18 -2.11
C LYS A 251 -18.44 -3.39 -1.23
N GLN A 252 -17.85 -4.54 -1.53
CA GLN A 252 -18.08 -5.73 -0.73
C GLN A 252 -17.56 -5.55 0.70
N ALA A 253 -16.37 -4.97 0.87
CA ALA A 253 -15.80 -4.65 2.17
C ALA A 253 -16.71 -3.68 2.95
N HIS A 254 -17.22 -2.64 2.28
CA HIS A 254 -18.17 -1.70 2.86
C HIS A 254 -19.47 -2.40 3.30
N ASP A 255 -20.07 -3.24 2.46
CA ASP A 255 -21.30 -3.95 2.81
C ASP A 255 -21.10 -4.88 4.02
N LEU A 256 -19.94 -5.57 4.09
CA LEU A 256 -19.56 -6.42 5.22
C LEU A 256 -19.29 -5.60 6.49
N ALA A 257 -18.69 -4.41 6.36
CA ALA A 257 -18.40 -3.51 7.47
C ALA A 257 -19.66 -3.10 8.25
N TYR A 258 -20.81 -3.03 7.58
CA TYR A 258 -22.09 -2.67 8.18
C TYR A 258 -23.01 -3.86 8.48
N ASP A 259 -22.56 -5.11 8.27
CA ASP A 259 -23.34 -6.29 8.66
C ASP A 259 -23.12 -6.62 10.14
N PRO A 260 -24.12 -6.45 11.02
CA PRO A 260 -23.99 -6.70 12.46
C PRO A 260 -23.90 -8.19 12.81
N ASN A 261 -24.23 -9.08 11.87
CA ASN A 261 -24.22 -10.53 12.09
C ASN A 261 -22.98 -11.21 11.52
N TYR A 262 -22.20 -10.49 10.73
CA TYR A 262 -20.96 -10.99 10.14
C TYR A 262 -19.88 -11.21 11.21
N MET A 263 -19.05 -12.22 10.99
CA MET A 263 -17.85 -12.44 11.79
C MET A 263 -16.65 -12.03 10.95
N SER A 264 -16.36 -10.73 11.04
CA SER A 264 -15.26 -10.12 10.29
C SER A 264 -13.90 -10.56 10.82
N PRO A 265 -12.84 -10.44 10.01
CA PRO A 265 -11.46 -10.57 10.48
C PRO A 265 -11.21 -9.79 11.78
N PHE A 266 -11.67 -8.54 11.85
CA PHE A 266 -11.59 -7.73 13.06
C PHE A 266 -12.32 -8.35 14.25
N ALA A 267 -13.58 -8.76 14.08
CA ALA A 267 -14.38 -9.33 15.17
C ALA A 267 -13.79 -10.67 15.66
N GLN A 268 -13.24 -11.47 14.75
CA GLN A 268 -12.52 -12.70 15.10
C GLN A 268 -11.27 -12.39 15.92
N PHE A 269 -10.46 -11.42 15.48
CA PHE A 269 -9.25 -11.02 16.20
C PHE A 269 -9.57 -10.37 17.56
N ALA A 270 -10.67 -9.61 17.66
CA ALA A 270 -11.19 -9.08 18.91
C ALA A 270 -11.55 -10.21 19.90
N CYS A 271 -12.24 -11.25 19.41
CA CYS A 271 -12.58 -12.44 20.20
C CYS A 271 -11.33 -13.18 20.69
N ASP A 272 -10.32 -13.34 19.83
CA ASP A 272 -9.06 -13.98 20.18
C ASP A 272 -8.28 -13.17 21.25
N ASN A 273 -8.50 -11.85 21.31
CA ASN A 273 -8.00 -10.94 22.35
C ASN A 273 -8.96 -10.78 23.55
N GLY A 274 -9.98 -11.63 23.68
CA GLY A 274 -10.88 -11.68 24.83
C GLY A 274 -12.06 -10.70 24.82
N LEU A 275 -12.30 -10.01 23.71
CA LEU A 275 -13.45 -9.12 23.54
C LEU A 275 -14.61 -9.86 22.87
N ASN A 276 -15.80 -9.81 23.45
CA ASN A 276 -16.98 -10.44 22.84
C ASN A 276 -17.65 -9.49 21.84
N VAL A 277 -17.08 -9.39 20.63
CA VAL A 277 -17.54 -8.50 19.55
C VAL A 277 -18.03 -9.33 18.36
N ARG A 278 -19.06 -8.82 17.68
CA ARG A 278 -19.60 -9.38 16.44
C ARG A 278 -20.03 -8.25 15.51
N GLY A 279 -19.99 -8.51 14.21
CA GLY A 279 -20.30 -7.57 13.14
C GLY A 279 -19.05 -7.19 12.35
N GLY A 280 -19.25 -6.45 11.26
CA GLY A 280 -18.17 -5.71 10.61
C GLY A 280 -17.65 -4.55 11.46
N LYS A 281 -16.54 -3.95 11.01
CA LYS A 281 -15.95 -2.73 11.55
C LYS A 281 -16.20 -1.59 10.55
N PRO A 282 -17.20 -0.71 10.78
CA PRO A 282 -17.40 0.46 9.94
C PRO A 282 -16.16 1.36 9.97
N ASP A 283 -15.51 1.51 8.83
CA ASP A 283 -14.32 2.35 8.68
C ASP A 283 -14.22 3.04 7.31
N ASP A 284 -13.27 3.94 7.19
CA ASP A 284 -12.82 4.44 5.89
C ASP A 284 -12.18 3.29 5.10
N ILE A 285 -12.45 3.21 3.79
CA ILE A 285 -11.96 2.12 2.96
C ILE A 285 -11.27 2.69 1.75
N THR A 286 -10.00 2.35 1.56
CA THR A 286 -9.21 2.73 0.39
C THR A 286 -8.56 1.51 -0.23
N VAL A 287 -8.76 1.33 -1.53
CA VAL A 287 -8.19 0.23 -2.31
C VAL A 287 -7.45 0.78 -3.53
N LEU A 288 -6.16 0.47 -3.62
CA LEU A 288 -5.35 0.55 -4.83
C LEU A 288 -5.21 -0.85 -5.40
N LEU A 289 -5.58 -1.03 -6.67
CA LEU A 289 -5.39 -2.27 -7.39
C LEU A 289 -4.48 -2.03 -8.59
N SER A 290 -3.47 -2.87 -8.74
CA SER A 290 -2.49 -2.77 -9.80
C SER A 290 -2.21 -4.12 -10.43
N ILE A 291 -1.94 -4.13 -11.73
CA ILE A 291 -1.44 -5.30 -12.46
C ILE A 291 -0.06 -4.98 -13.00
N VAL A 292 0.89 -5.89 -12.81
CA VAL A 292 2.19 -5.85 -13.48
C VAL A 292 2.00 -6.17 -14.96
N ALA A 293 2.33 -5.20 -15.81
CA ALA A 293 2.26 -5.31 -17.26
C ALA A 293 3.59 -4.91 -17.89
N GLU A 294 3.78 -5.26 -19.16
CA GLU A 294 4.90 -4.73 -19.93
C GLU A 294 4.78 -3.20 -20.02
N TYR A 295 5.91 -2.50 -19.89
CA TYR A 295 5.93 -1.07 -20.11
C TYR A 295 5.75 -0.77 -21.60
N THR A 296 4.71 -0.01 -21.92
CA THR A 296 4.47 0.56 -23.25
C THR A 296 4.61 2.08 -23.16
N ASP A 297 5.48 2.66 -23.99
CA ASP A 297 5.68 4.11 -24.12
C ASP A 297 4.41 4.88 -24.47
#